data_AF-A0A0A3XJK2-F1
#
_entry.id   AF-A0A0A3XJK2-F1
#
_cell.length_a   1.000
_cell.length_b   1.000
_cell.length_c   1.000
_cell.angle_alpha   90.00
_cell.angle_beta   90.00
_cell.angle_gamma   90.00
#
_symmetry.space_group_name_H-M   'P 1'
#
loop_
_entity.id
_entity.type
_entity.pdbx_description
1 polymer ?
#
loop_
_entity_poly.entity_id
_entity_poly.type
_entity_poly.pdbx_seq_one_letter_code
_entity_poly.pdbx_strand_id
1 'polypeptide(L)'
;MMSAHPKPPVLRQPATPTFYAVVALVAALLAFFVGSYLFTHLDALVANAFGDQAYYLLLLFLALVCAVVLFGVLRSIGSAQGQLFGAAFEFGGPAALFVFVILAGGFLFKGKQTDFPLTIKLRTDDQQTMEGKFGKDAIANSSLLIDLGPLTQPVKLNGDAVGEIQIIPFRFRKTPIGVSLDSKFFILKEPKSAYPIPDDAVLTLIVVPKPKKTIQARVQSSQLFRITSGGTSDGHSPFCQPRTVRGCVLPQHGGKLVPGSGNVVDLQRNSDRGKFQLAINTPDQICMDFMSSTGACETEIYVQGYVSAVEEFEDKS
;
A
#
# COMPACT_ATOMS: atom_id res chain seq x y z
N MET A 1 64.23 18.37 -65.83
CA MET A 1 64.22 16.96 -65.41
C MET A 1 62.90 16.68 -64.71
N MET A 2 61.94 16.08 -65.40
CA MET A 2 60.64 15.68 -64.83
C MET A 2 60.83 14.36 -64.08
N SER A 3 60.65 14.38 -62.77
CA SER A 3 60.69 13.18 -61.92
C SER A 3 59.44 12.34 -62.21
N ALA A 4 59.64 11.13 -62.73
CA ALA A 4 58.55 10.20 -63.01
C ALA A 4 57.96 9.70 -61.68
N HIS A 5 56.75 10.15 -61.35
CA HIS A 5 56.02 9.60 -60.22
C HIS A 5 55.74 8.10 -60.46
N PRO A 6 56.08 7.21 -59.53
CA PRO A 6 55.82 5.78 -59.67
C PRO A 6 54.30 5.55 -59.74
N LYS A 7 53.87 4.77 -60.74
CA LYS A 7 52.48 4.40 -60.93
C LYS A 7 52.02 3.59 -59.69
N PRO A 8 50.92 3.98 -59.03
CA PRO A 8 50.51 3.31 -57.80
C PRO A 8 50.18 1.83 -58.08
N PRO A 9 50.49 0.93 -57.12
CA PRO A 9 50.23 -0.48 -57.27
C PRO A 9 48.75 -0.76 -57.46
N VAL A 10 48.41 -1.56 -58.48
CA VAL A 10 47.04 -2.00 -58.74
C VAL A 10 46.70 -3.08 -57.70
N LEU A 11 45.85 -2.72 -56.73
CA LEU A 11 45.37 -3.65 -55.70
C LEU A 11 44.43 -4.68 -56.34
N ARG A 12 44.92 -5.92 -56.51
CA ARG A 12 44.09 -7.06 -56.95
C ARG A 12 42.99 -7.32 -55.90
N GLN A 13 41.75 -7.45 -56.35
CA GLN A 13 40.63 -7.82 -55.49
C GLN A 13 40.75 -9.30 -55.08
N PRO A 14 40.71 -9.63 -53.77
CA PRO A 14 40.88 -11.00 -53.30
C PRO A 14 39.63 -11.88 -53.48
N ALA A 15 38.46 -11.29 -53.74
CA ALA A 15 37.19 -12.02 -53.82
C ALA A 15 36.28 -11.50 -54.95
N THR A 16 35.35 -12.36 -55.40
CA THR A 16 34.38 -12.07 -56.44
C THR A 16 33.23 -11.18 -55.90
N PRO A 17 32.60 -10.34 -56.74
CA PRO A 17 31.48 -9.48 -56.32
C PRO A 17 30.32 -10.26 -55.68
N THR A 18 30.07 -11.49 -56.14
CA THR A 18 29.04 -12.39 -55.62
C THR A 18 29.26 -12.74 -54.15
N PHE A 19 30.51 -12.90 -53.73
CA PHE A 19 30.83 -13.19 -52.33
C PHE A 19 30.41 -12.03 -51.41
N TYR A 20 30.75 -10.81 -51.79
CA TYR A 20 30.38 -9.61 -51.04
C TYR A 20 28.86 -9.41 -50.98
N ALA A 21 28.14 -9.69 -52.08
CA ALA A 21 26.68 -9.60 -52.11
C ALA A 21 26.02 -10.61 -51.14
N VAL A 22 26.52 -11.85 -51.08
CA VAL A 22 26.02 -12.87 -50.15
C VAL A 22 26.28 -12.46 -48.70
N VAL A 23 27.48 -11.98 -48.38
CA VAL A 23 27.81 -11.51 -47.03
C VAL A 23 26.91 -10.33 -46.61
N ALA A 24 26.67 -9.38 -47.53
CA ALA A 24 25.78 -8.25 -47.27
C ALA A 24 24.34 -8.69 -47.00
N LEU A 25 23.82 -9.63 -47.80
CA LEU A 25 22.48 -10.18 -47.64
C LEU A 25 22.33 -10.88 -46.29
N VAL A 26 23.29 -11.73 -45.91
CA VAL A 26 23.27 -12.44 -44.62
C VAL A 26 23.32 -11.45 -43.46
N ALA A 27 24.17 -10.43 -43.52
CA ALA A 27 24.26 -9.40 -42.49
C ALA A 27 22.95 -8.59 -42.38
N ALA A 28 22.32 -8.25 -43.51
CA ALA A 28 21.05 -7.55 -43.53
C ALA A 28 19.91 -8.39 -42.94
N LEU A 29 19.83 -9.68 -43.28
CA LEU A 29 18.84 -10.60 -42.71
C LEU A 29 19.03 -10.77 -41.20
N LEU A 30 20.29 -10.86 -40.74
CA LEU A 30 20.58 -10.96 -39.31
C LEU A 30 20.21 -9.66 -38.56
N ALA A 31 20.52 -8.49 -39.11
CA ALA A 31 20.07 -7.21 -38.55
C ALA A 31 18.54 -7.12 -38.49
N PHE A 32 17.86 -7.52 -39.57
CA PHE A 32 16.40 -7.51 -39.62
C PHE A 32 15.79 -8.44 -38.58
N PHE A 33 16.32 -9.65 -38.44
CA PHE A 33 15.85 -10.62 -37.46
C PHE A 33 16.04 -10.12 -36.02
N VAL A 34 17.25 -9.63 -35.68
CA VAL A 34 17.54 -9.09 -34.35
C VAL A 34 16.70 -7.84 -34.06
N GLY A 35 16.57 -6.93 -35.03
CA GLY A 35 15.74 -5.73 -34.91
C GLY A 35 14.27 -6.05 -34.71
N SER A 36 13.72 -6.98 -35.49
CA SER A 36 12.33 -7.43 -35.38
C SER A 36 12.08 -8.13 -34.04
N TYR A 37 13.01 -8.98 -33.58
CA TYR A 37 12.92 -9.64 -32.28
C TYR A 37 12.91 -8.63 -31.13
N LEU A 38 13.82 -7.65 -31.14
CA LEU A 38 13.87 -6.59 -30.12
C LEU A 38 12.63 -5.69 -30.14
N PHE A 39 12.11 -5.37 -31.33
CA PHE A 39 10.90 -4.56 -31.47
C PHE A 39 9.66 -5.28 -30.91
N THR A 40 9.52 -6.58 -31.18
CA THR A 40 8.38 -7.38 -30.68
C THR A 40 8.45 -7.67 -29.18
N HIS A 41 9.63 -7.65 -28.58
CA HIS A 41 9.84 -7.92 -27.14
C HIS A 41 10.19 -6.66 -26.33
N LEU A 42 9.94 -5.47 -26.89
CA LEU A 42 10.37 -4.20 -26.29
C LEU A 42 9.73 -3.98 -24.91
N ASP A 43 8.46 -4.34 -24.74
CA ASP A 43 7.75 -4.21 -23.45
C ASP A 43 8.37 -5.09 -22.35
N ALA A 44 8.78 -6.31 -22.69
CA ALA A 44 9.45 -7.21 -21.75
C ALA A 44 10.84 -6.72 -21.35
N LEU A 45 11.57 -6.08 -22.28
CA LEU A 45 12.90 -5.51 -22.03
C LEU A 45 12.82 -4.26 -21.14
N VAL A 46 11.80 -3.43 -21.34
CA VAL A 46 11.54 -2.24 -20.52
C VAL A 46 11.09 -2.64 -19.11
N ALA A 47 10.22 -3.65 -18.99
CA ALA A 47 9.74 -4.14 -17.70
C ALA A 47 10.87 -4.65 -16.79
N ASN A 48 11.92 -5.25 -17.37
CA ASN A 48 13.05 -5.81 -16.62
C ASN A 48 14.18 -4.81 -16.35
N ALA A 49 13.95 -3.50 -16.54
CA ALA A 49 14.96 -2.45 -16.39
C ALA A 49 16.20 -2.58 -17.31
N PHE A 50 16.17 -3.50 -18.29
CA PHE A 50 17.23 -3.67 -19.29
C PHE A 50 17.01 -2.81 -20.54
N GLY A 51 15.92 -2.05 -20.63
CA GLY A 51 15.58 -1.24 -21.81
C GLY A 51 16.73 -0.36 -22.31
N ASP A 52 17.43 0.33 -21.38
CA ASP A 52 18.59 1.15 -21.70
C ASP A 52 19.74 0.33 -22.30
N GLN A 53 20.05 -0.83 -21.71
CA GLN A 53 21.14 -1.69 -22.16
C GLN A 53 20.82 -2.38 -23.50
N ALA A 54 19.58 -2.81 -23.68
CA ALA A 54 19.09 -3.42 -24.91
C ALA A 54 19.15 -2.43 -26.08
N TYR A 55 18.85 -1.15 -25.84
CA TYR A 55 19.01 -0.09 -26.84
C TYR A 55 20.46 0.06 -27.30
N TYR A 56 21.43 0.05 -26.38
CA TYR A 56 22.85 0.10 -26.75
C TYR A 56 23.32 -1.14 -27.50
N LEU A 57 22.83 -2.33 -27.14
CA LEU A 57 23.11 -3.56 -27.88
C LEU A 57 22.54 -3.49 -29.30
N LEU A 58 21.31 -3.01 -29.47
CA LEU A 58 20.71 -2.79 -30.79
C LEU A 58 21.57 -1.84 -31.63
N LEU A 59 21.94 -0.69 -31.06
CA LEU A 59 22.82 0.28 -31.73
C LEU A 59 24.16 -0.34 -32.11
N LEU A 60 24.77 -1.13 -31.22
CA LEU A 60 26.03 -1.83 -31.48
C LEU A 60 25.89 -2.81 -32.65
N PHE A 61 24.84 -3.63 -32.67
CA PHE A 61 24.59 -4.57 -33.76
C PHE A 61 24.31 -3.86 -35.08
N LEU A 62 23.48 -2.82 -35.05
CA LEU A 62 23.20 -1.99 -36.24
C LEU A 62 24.49 -1.37 -36.77
N ALA A 63 25.31 -0.82 -35.89
CA ALA A 63 26.59 -0.24 -36.24
C ALA A 63 27.54 -1.32 -36.81
N LEU A 64 27.63 -2.50 -36.20
CA LEU A 64 28.46 -3.60 -36.70
C LEU A 64 28.03 -4.04 -38.11
N VAL A 65 26.73 -4.16 -38.36
CA VAL A 65 26.21 -4.52 -39.70
C VAL A 65 26.52 -3.42 -40.71
N CYS A 66 26.31 -2.15 -40.34
CA CYS A 66 26.74 -1.01 -41.14
C CYS A 66 28.25 -1.10 -41.45
N ALA A 67 29.10 -1.38 -40.46
CA ALA A 67 30.54 -1.52 -40.66
C ALA A 67 30.89 -2.65 -41.63
N VAL A 68 30.30 -3.84 -41.48
CA VAL A 68 30.54 -4.99 -42.37
C VAL A 68 30.15 -4.65 -43.81
N VAL A 69 28.99 -4.02 -44.02
CA VAL A 69 28.53 -3.61 -45.35
C VAL A 69 29.46 -2.56 -45.94
N LEU A 70 29.83 -1.56 -45.15
CA LEU A 70 30.55 -0.40 -45.64
C LEU A 70 32.04 -0.66 -45.90
N PHE A 71 32.71 -1.42 -45.03
CA PHE A 71 34.11 -1.81 -45.21
C PHE A 71 34.27 -3.06 -46.09
N GLY A 72 33.34 -4.01 -45.98
CA GLY A 72 33.37 -5.24 -46.76
C GLY A 72 32.96 -5.01 -48.21
N VAL A 73 31.79 -4.42 -48.43
CA VAL A 73 31.15 -4.34 -49.76
C VAL A 73 31.56 -3.07 -50.50
N LEU A 74 31.42 -1.91 -49.84
CA LEU A 74 31.60 -0.61 -50.49
C LEU A 74 33.07 -0.17 -50.57
N ARG A 75 34.00 -0.93 -49.97
CA ARG A 75 35.45 -0.65 -49.96
C ARG A 75 35.76 0.81 -49.66
N SER A 76 34.97 1.41 -48.78
CA SER A 76 35.14 2.83 -48.52
C SER A 76 36.36 3.03 -47.65
N ILE A 77 37.38 3.61 -48.28
CA ILE A 77 38.52 4.18 -47.60
C ILE A 77 38.09 5.61 -47.28
N GLY A 78 38.18 6.00 -46.02
CA GLY A 78 38.01 7.40 -45.72
C GLY A 78 38.91 7.84 -44.59
N SER A 79 39.32 9.11 -44.68
CA SER A 79 40.03 9.86 -43.67
C SER A 79 39.13 10.93 -43.02
N ALA A 80 39.21 11.09 -41.71
CA ALA A 80 38.70 12.25 -40.98
C ALA A 80 39.64 12.55 -39.85
N GLN A 81 40.17 13.76 -39.84
CA GLN A 81 41.32 14.18 -39.08
C GLN A 81 40.85 14.79 -37.75
N GLY A 82 41.28 14.21 -36.62
CA GLY A 82 40.94 14.73 -35.28
C GLY A 82 41.94 14.29 -34.24
N GLN A 83 42.20 15.14 -33.23
CA GLN A 83 43.18 14.87 -32.17
C GLN A 83 42.44 14.50 -30.87
N LEU A 84 42.37 13.21 -30.55
CA LEU A 84 41.81 12.73 -29.27
C LEU A 84 42.92 11.97 -28.52
N PHE A 85 43.19 12.34 -27.27
CA PHE A 85 44.27 11.74 -26.45
C PHE A 85 45.70 11.86 -27.04
N GLY A 86 45.99 12.92 -27.80
CA GLY A 86 47.32 13.14 -28.40
C GLY A 86 47.63 12.26 -29.62
N ALA A 87 46.69 11.40 -30.04
CA ALA A 87 46.76 10.67 -31.29
C ALA A 87 45.85 11.32 -32.34
N ALA A 88 46.38 11.53 -33.54
CA ALA A 88 45.61 12.01 -34.68
C ALA A 88 44.91 10.81 -35.34
N PHE A 89 43.59 10.81 -35.36
CA PHE A 89 42.79 9.78 -36.03
C PHE A 89 42.17 10.32 -37.31
N GLU A 90 42.08 9.39 -38.27
CA GLU A 90 41.63 9.33 -39.66
C GLU A 90 40.24 8.75 -40.06
N PHE A 91 39.06 9.15 -39.58
CA PHE A 91 37.77 8.46 -39.88
C PHE A 91 36.90 9.00 -41.04
N GLY A 92 37.19 8.71 -42.30
CA GLY A 92 36.35 9.22 -43.40
C GLY A 92 35.31 8.20 -43.91
N GLY A 93 34.39 8.71 -44.71
CA GLY A 93 33.40 7.90 -45.39
C GLY A 93 32.45 7.19 -44.40
N PRO A 94 32.05 5.95 -44.67
CA PRO A 94 31.18 5.17 -43.82
C PRO A 94 31.64 4.88 -42.40
N ALA A 95 32.95 4.92 -42.15
CA ALA A 95 33.51 4.85 -40.80
C ALA A 95 33.01 6.03 -39.95
N ALA A 96 32.95 7.22 -40.56
CA ALA A 96 32.38 8.42 -39.93
C ALA A 96 30.90 8.21 -39.62
N LEU A 97 30.14 7.59 -40.53
CA LEU A 97 28.73 7.27 -40.31
C LEU A 97 28.53 6.26 -39.17
N PHE A 98 29.38 5.24 -39.05
CA PHE A 98 29.35 4.30 -37.93
C PHE A 98 29.54 5.03 -36.58
N VAL A 99 30.59 5.84 -36.49
CA VAL A 99 30.89 6.62 -35.29
C VAL A 99 29.74 7.61 -35.02
N PHE A 100 29.23 8.25 -36.06
CA PHE A 100 28.08 9.17 -35.94
C PHE A 100 26.82 8.46 -35.48
N VAL A 101 26.48 7.27 -35.97
CA VAL A 101 25.29 6.51 -35.53
C VAL A 101 25.43 6.11 -34.06
N ILE A 102 26.62 5.72 -33.61
CA ILE A 102 26.84 5.39 -32.19
C ILE A 102 26.76 6.64 -31.32
N LEU A 103 27.41 7.75 -31.72
CA LEU A 103 27.42 8.99 -30.93
C LEU A 103 26.06 9.69 -30.96
N ALA A 104 25.47 9.86 -32.14
CA ALA A 104 24.14 10.45 -32.32
C ALA A 104 23.05 9.54 -31.74
N GLY A 105 23.07 8.24 -32.05
CA GLY A 105 22.14 7.27 -31.49
C GLY A 105 22.23 7.18 -29.97
N GLY A 106 23.44 7.12 -29.42
CA GLY A 106 23.66 7.01 -27.99
C GLY A 106 23.36 8.28 -27.19
N PHE A 107 23.60 9.46 -27.78
CA PHE A 107 23.51 10.74 -27.06
C PHE A 107 22.27 11.57 -27.40
N LEU A 108 21.84 11.62 -28.67
CA LEU A 108 20.70 12.44 -29.11
C LEU A 108 19.34 11.76 -28.88
N PHE A 109 19.29 10.43 -28.96
CA PHE A 109 18.02 9.68 -28.87
C PHE A 109 17.75 9.08 -27.50
N LYS A 110 18.62 9.32 -26.50
CA LYS A 110 18.27 9.03 -25.11
C LYS A 110 17.22 10.06 -24.67
N GLY A 111 15.97 9.82 -25.02
CA GLY A 111 14.84 10.54 -24.47
C GLY A 111 15.01 10.47 -22.97
N LYS A 112 15.34 11.61 -22.34
CA LYS A 112 15.49 11.67 -20.89
C LYS A 112 14.14 11.24 -20.35
N GLN A 113 14.07 10.03 -19.82
CA GLN A 113 12.93 9.61 -19.04
C GLN A 113 12.91 10.55 -17.85
N THR A 114 12.07 11.58 -17.93
CA THR A 114 11.97 12.58 -16.89
C THR A 114 11.17 11.97 -15.76
N ASP A 115 11.75 12.01 -14.57
CA ASP A 115 11.00 11.80 -13.35
C ASP A 115 9.80 12.74 -13.34
N PHE A 116 8.72 12.29 -12.72
CA PHE A 116 7.45 13.00 -12.73
C PHE A 116 6.96 13.24 -11.30
N PRO A 117 6.24 14.35 -11.06
CA PRO A 117 5.58 14.55 -9.79
C PRO A 117 4.34 13.66 -9.71
N LEU A 118 4.05 13.12 -8.53
CA LEU A 118 2.80 12.41 -8.23
C LEU A 118 2.04 13.14 -7.14
N THR A 119 0.78 13.44 -7.42
CA THR A 119 -0.14 14.04 -6.47
C THR A 119 -1.11 12.96 -5.99
N ILE A 120 -1.19 12.76 -4.67
CA ILE A 120 -2.16 11.87 -4.05
C ILE A 120 -3.20 12.71 -3.32
N LYS A 121 -4.46 12.59 -3.72
CA LYS A 121 -5.58 13.33 -3.16
C LYS A 121 -6.49 12.40 -2.37
N LEU A 122 -6.76 12.73 -1.12
CA LEU A 122 -7.77 12.03 -0.34
C LEU A 122 -9.15 12.66 -0.54
N ARG A 123 -10.17 11.82 -0.64
CA ARG A 123 -11.57 12.22 -0.76
C ARG A 123 -12.43 11.40 0.19
N THR A 124 -13.48 12.01 0.71
CA THR A 124 -14.51 11.28 1.46
C THR A 124 -15.45 10.53 0.51
N ASP A 125 -16.12 9.51 1.05
CA ASP A 125 -17.12 8.73 0.33
C ASP A 125 -18.43 9.50 0.04
N ASP A 126 -18.75 10.49 0.86
CA ASP A 126 -19.95 11.33 0.79
C ASP A 126 -19.74 12.66 0.04
N GLN A 127 -18.60 12.82 -0.64
CA GLN A 127 -18.22 14.03 -1.38
C GLN A 127 -18.06 15.31 -0.55
N GLN A 128 -18.15 15.23 0.78
CA GLN A 128 -17.81 16.36 1.66
C GLN A 128 -16.32 16.70 1.54
N THR A 129 -15.96 17.93 1.93
CA THR A 129 -14.55 18.29 2.03
C THR A 129 -13.92 17.50 3.18
N MET A 130 -12.67 17.06 2.99
CA MET A 130 -11.91 16.36 4.02
C MET A 130 -11.86 17.18 5.33
N GLU A 131 -11.68 18.49 5.21
CA GLU A 131 -11.71 19.42 6.32
C GLU A 131 -13.07 19.45 7.03
N GLY A 132 -14.18 19.45 6.29
CA GLY A 132 -15.51 19.48 6.89
C GLY A 132 -15.85 18.20 7.66
N LYS A 133 -15.37 17.04 7.20
CA LYS A 133 -15.66 15.74 7.82
C LYS A 133 -14.73 15.38 8.97
N PHE A 134 -13.44 15.69 8.85
CA PHE A 134 -12.42 15.26 9.81
C PHE A 134 -11.73 16.40 10.57
N GLY A 135 -11.82 17.64 10.07
CA GLY A 135 -11.11 18.80 10.62
C GLY A 135 -9.66 18.91 10.15
N LYS A 136 -9.10 20.13 10.18
CA LYS A 136 -7.72 20.41 9.74
C LYS A 136 -6.68 19.65 10.55
N ASP A 137 -6.86 19.55 11.86
CA ASP A 137 -5.88 18.91 12.75
C ASP A 137 -5.77 17.41 12.48
N ALA A 138 -6.88 16.74 12.16
CA ALA A 138 -6.88 15.33 11.81
C ALA A 138 -6.08 15.07 10.52
N ILE A 139 -6.21 15.97 9.53
CA ILE A 139 -5.49 15.88 8.25
C ILE A 139 -4.01 16.16 8.47
N ALA A 140 -3.65 17.23 9.18
CA ALA A 140 -2.27 17.63 9.43
C ALA A 140 -1.47 16.58 10.23
N ASN A 141 -2.15 15.81 11.08
CA ASN A 141 -1.55 14.72 11.87
C ASN A 141 -1.59 13.35 11.14
N SER A 142 -1.91 13.33 9.85
CA SER A 142 -1.93 12.11 9.04
C SER A 142 -0.89 12.16 7.93
N SER A 143 -0.38 10.99 7.56
CA SER A 143 0.62 10.86 6.52
C SER A 143 0.37 9.64 5.64
N LEU A 144 0.82 9.72 4.40
CA LEU A 144 0.82 8.60 3.46
C LEU A 144 2.20 7.97 3.45
N LEU A 145 2.25 6.65 3.50
CA LEU A 145 3.46 5.87 3.29
C LEU A 145 3.38 5.29 1.88
N ILE A 146 4.28 5.72 1.01
CA ILE A 146 4.29 5.31 -0.39
C ILE A 146 5.46 4.36 -0.58
N ASP A 147 5.13 3.15 -1.00
CA ASP A 147 6.07 2.07 -1.24
C ASP A 147 6.36 1.98 -2.75
N LEU A 148 7.59 2.35 -3.10
CA LEU A 148 8.16 2.28 -4.44
C LEU A 148 9.13 1.09 -4.56
N GLY A 149 8.93 0.02 -3.79
CA GLY A 149 9.75 -1.20 -3.79
C GLY A 149 10.85 -1.14 -2.74
N PRO A 150 12.13 -0.88 -3.10
CA PRO A 150 13.20 -0.75 -2.10
C PRO A 150 13.13 0.58 -1.32
N LEU A 151 12.22 1.48 -1.69
CA LEU A 151 12.12 2.82 -1.12
C LEU A 151 10.70 3.04 -0.60
N THR A 152 10.56 3.24 0.71
CA THR A 152 9.33 3.71 1.32
C THR A 152 9.51 5.16 1.73
N GLN A 153 8.63 6.05 1.26
CA GLN A 153 8.70 7.47 1.55
C GLN A 153 7.42 7.94 2.26
N PRO A 154 7.55 8.59 3.44
CA PRO A 154 6.43 9.27 4.07
C PRO A 154 6.13 10.58 3.35
N VAL A 155 4.85 10.83 3.06
CA VAL A 155 4.34 12.04 2.46
C VAL A 155 3.32 12.65 3.41
N LYS A 156 3.62 13.87 3.85
CA LYS A 156 2.70 14.65 4.68
C LYS A 156 1.57 15.19 3.82
N LEU A 157 0.37 15.20 4.38
CA LEU A 157 -0.79 15.80 3.75
C LEU A 157 -0.85 17.29 4.08
N ASN A 158 -1.23 18.10 3.09
CA ASN A 158 -1.56 19.50 3.30
C ASN A 158 -3.00 19.67 3.83
N GLY A 159 -3.44 20.90 4.07
CA GLY A 159 -4.79 21.19 4.59
C GLY A 159 -5.94 20.69 3.71
N ASP A 160 -5.71 20.52 2.41
CA ASP A 160 -6.68 19.99 1.45
C ASP A 160 -6.64 18.46 1.32
N ALA A 161 -5.92 17.79 2.22
CA ALA A 161 -5.64 16.36 2.21
C ALA A 161 -4.98 15.88 0.89
N VAL A 162 -4.08 16.71 0.37
CA VAL A 162 -3.24 16.42 -0.80
C VAL A 162 -1.80 16.20 -0.33
N GLY A 163 -1.20 15.09 -0.77
CA GLY A 163 0.22 14.79 -0.62
C GLY A 163 0.91 14.82 -1.97
N GLU A 164 2.07 15.47 -2.06
CA GLU A 164 2.83 15.58 -3.31
C GLU A 164 4.22 14.96 -3.17
N ILE A 165 4.61 14.15 -4.15
CA ILE A 165 5.99 13.72 -4.35
C ILE A 165 6.50 14.40 -5.61
N GLN A 166 7.60 15.14 -5.51
CA GLN A 166 8.13 15.90 -6.66
C GLN A 166 8.87 15.03 -7.68
N ILE A 167 9.52 13.95 -7.23
CA ILE A 167 10.44 13.16 -8.05
C ILE A 167 10.10 11.68 -7.89
N ILE A 168 9.23 11.18 -8.76
CA ILE A 168 9.01 9.73 -8.93
C ILE A 168 9.78 9.26 -10.17
N PRO A 169 10.64 8.24 -10.02
CA PRO A 169 11.33 7.63 -11.15
C PRO A 169 10.36 7.20 -12.25
N PHE A 170 10.63 7.57 -13.49
CA PHE A 170 9.75 7.28 -14.64
C PHE A 170 9.32 5.81 -14.76
N ARG A 171 10.15 4.86 -14.31
CA ARG A 171 9.85 3.42 -14.26
C ARG A 171 8.56 3.06 -13.48
N PHE A 172 8.10 3.94 -12.59
CA PHE A 172 6.87 3.72 -11.82
C PHE A 172 5.60 4.19 -12.53
N ARG A 173 5.70 4.94 -13.64
CA ARG A 173 4.52 5.55 -14.30
C ARG A 173 3.42 4.56 -14.68
N LYS A 174 3.77 3.32 -14.99
CA LYS A 174 2.84 2.23 -15.33
C LYS A 174 2.88 1.05 -14.35
N THR A 175 3.64 1.20 -13.26
CA THR A 175 3.82 0.16 -12.26
C THR A 175 2.95 0.52 -11.07
N PRO A 176 2.10 -0.39 -10.58
CA PRO A 176 1.28 -0.10 -9.42
C PRO A 176 2.17 0.07 -8.19
N ILE A 177 1.86 1.07 -7.35
CA ILE A 177 2.64 1.44 -6.18
C ILE A 177 1.88 1.10 -4.89
N GLY A 178 2.60 0.71 -3.84
CA GLY A 178 1.97 0.50 -2.54
C GLY A 178 1.65 1.84 -1.90
N VAL A 179 0.42 2.00 -1.38
CA VAL A 179 0.04 3.19 -0.63
C VAL A 179 -0.65 2.77 0.65
N SER A 180 -0.07 3.16 1.78
CA SER A 180 -0.63 2.97 3.11
C SER A 180 -0.93 4.32 3.74
N LEU A 181 -2.03 4.42 4.48
CA LEU A 181 -2.41 5.62 5.20
C LEU A 181 -2.12 5.42 6.68
N ASP A 182 -1.28 6.30 7.24
CA ASP A 182 -1.06 6.39 8.68
C ASP A 182 -1.92 7.53 9.26
N SER A 183 -3.03 7.16 9.89
CA SER A 183 -3.97 8.07 10.51
C SER A 183 -4.69 7.42 11.71
N LYS A 184 -4.96 8.24 12.73
CA LYS A 184 -5.79 7.86 13.88
C LYS A 184 -7.29 8.03 13.60
N PHE A 185 -7.66 8.89 12.66
CA PHE A 185 -9.03 9.39 12.51
C PHE A 185 -9.81 8.73 11.39
N PHE A 186 -9.13 8.31 10.33
CA PHE A 186 -9.76 7.73 9.14
C PHE A 186 -8.88 6.65 8.53
N ILE A 187 -9.51 5.78 7.74
CA ILE A 187 -8.88 4.66 7.05
C ILE A 187 -9.27 4.69 5.57
N LEU A 188 -8.49 4.01 4.72
CA LEU A 188 -8.87 3.82 3.32
C LEU A 188 -10.11 2.92 3.27
N LYS A 189 -11.11 3.31 2.46
CA LYS A 189 -12.35 2.55 2.30
C LYS A 189 -12.10 1.15 1.74
N GLU A 190 -11.21 1.06 0.76
CA GLU A 190 -10.84 -0.17 0.07
C GLU A 190 -9.31 -0.25 -0.03
N PRO A 191 -8.62 -0.68 1.04
CA PRO A 191 -7.17 -0.78 1.03
C PRO A 191 -6.73 -1.86 0.04
N LYS A 192 -6.00 -1.46 -0.99
CA LYS A 192 -5.34 -2.35 -1.95
C LYS A 192 -3.85 -2.45 -1.63
N SER A 193 -3.24 -3.60 -1.93
CA SER A 193 -1.79 -3.78 -1.79
C SER A 193 -1.01 -2.88 -2.73
N ALA A 194 -1.59 -2.56 -3.90
CA ALA A 194 -1.00 -1.64 -4.86
C ALA A 194 -2.08 -0.86 -5.64
N TYR A 195 -1.75 0.37 -6.02
CA TYR A 195 -2.60 1.27 -6.78
C TYR A 195 -1.92 1.64 -8.10
N PRO A 196 -2.61 1.52 -9.25
CA PRO A 196 -2.07 1.97 -10.53
C PRO A 196 -1.91 3.50 -10.51
N ILE A 197 -0.79 4.00 -11.02
CA ILE A 197 -0.58 5.44 -11.22
C ILE A 197 -1.35 5.87 -12.48
N PRO A 198 -2.28 6.84 -12.38
CA PRO A 198 -2.98 7.35 -13.56
C PRO A 198 -2.06 8.16 -14.48
N ASP A 199 -2.45 8.32 -15.75
CA ASP A 199 -1.62 9.02 -16.76
C ASP A 199 -1.39 10.51 -16.45
N ASP A 200 -2.31 11.13 -15.71
CA ASP A 200 -2.24 12.51 -15.22
C ASP A 200 -1.43 12.66 -13.92
N ALA A 201 -0.94 11.54 -13.38
CA ALA A 201 -0.23 11.46 -12.10
C ALA A 201 -1.03 12.03 -10.91
N VAL A 202 -2.36 11.92 -10.93
CA VAL A 202 -3.23 12.29 -9.80
C VAL A 202 -3.97 11.06 -9.27
N LEU A 203 -3.42 10.44 -8.22
CA LEU A 203 -4.04 9.31 -7.56
C LEU A 203 -5.07 9.77 -6.52
N THR A 204 -6.35 9.48 -6.75
CA THR A 204 -7.41 9.79 -5.78
C THR A 204 -7.75 8.57 -4.92
N LEU A 205 -7.69 8.72 -3.60
CA LEU A 205 -8.01 7.67 -2.63
C LEU A 205 -9.24 8.04 -1.81
N ILE A 206 -10.12 7.06 -1.58
CA ILE A 206 -11.33 7.26 -0.78
C ILE A 206 -11.07 6.82 0.65
N VAL A 207 -11.38 7.70 1.60
CA VAL A 207 -11.26 7.44 3.03
C VAL A 207 -12.62 7.50 3.74
N VAL A 208 -12.71 6.73 4.82
CA VAL A 208 -13.87 6.66 5.72
C VAL A 208 -13.41 6.81 7.17
N PRO A 209 -14.28 7.27 8.08
CA PRO A 209 -13.96 7.34 9.50
C PRO A 209 -13.45 6.00 10.02
N LYS A 210 -12.38 6.03 10.82
CA LYS A 210 -11.88 4.83 11.46
C LYS A 210 -12.96 4.34 12.43
N PRO A 211 -13.38 3.08 12.37
CA PRO A 211 -14.36 2.57 13.33
C PRO A 211 -13.76 2.73 14.72
N LYS A 212 -14.50 3.40 15.60
CA LYS A 212 -14.08 3.55 16.99
C LYS A 212 -13.96 2.16 17.59
N LYS A 213 -12.85 1.91 18.28
CA LYS A 213 -12.65 0.62 18.94
C LYS A 213 -13.63 0.55 20.11
N THR A 214 -14.56 -0.37 20.01
CA THR A 214 -15.46 -0.69 21.09
C THR A 214 -14.76 -1.60 22.09
N ILE A 215 -14.73 -1.21 23.36
CA ILE A 215 -14.24 -2.02 24.47
C ILE A 215 -15.43 -2.59 25.23
N GLN A 216 -15.33 -3.85 25.62
CA GLN A 216 -16.25 -4.48 26.55
C GLN A 216 -15.56 -4.68 27.90
N ALA A 217 -16.15 -4.16 28.97
CA ALA A 217 -15.69 -4.38 30.33
C ALA A 217 -16.83 -4.92 31.19
N ARG A 218 -16.50 -5.76 32.17
CA ARG A 218 -17.50 -6.16 33.18
C ARG A 218 -17.62 -5.06 34.22
N VAL A 219 -18.86 -4.64 34.47
CA VAL A 219 -19.21 -3.72 35.55
C VAL A 219 -20.05 -4.44 36.60
N GLN A 220 -19.98 -3.96 37.84
CA GLN A 220 -20.62 -4.55 39.00
C GLN A 220 -21.25 -3.49 39.87
N SER A 221 -22.39 -3.81 40.50
CA SER A 221 -23.03 -2.95 41.49
C SER A 221 -22.09 -2.67 42.66
N SER A 222 -22.06 -1.44 43.15
CA SER A 222 -21.26 -1.07 44.32
C SER A 222 -21.81 -1.66 45.63
N GLN A 223 -23.10 -2.02 45.64
CA GLN A 223 -23.79 -2.58 46.79
C GLN A 223 -23.91 -4.09 46.68
N LEU A 224 -23.64 -4.78 47.80
CA LEU A 224 -24.00 -6.18 48.01
C LEU A 224 -25.49 -6.24 48.33
N PHE A 225 -26.26 -6.95 47.53
CA PHE A 225 -27.67 -7.17 47.82
C PHE A 225 -27.78 -8.44 48.63
N ARG A 226 -28.30 -8.34 49.87
CA ARG A 226 -28.62 -9.48 50.73
C ARG A 226 -30.09 -9.43 51.09
N ILE A 227 -30.75 -10.57 50.99
CA ILE A 227 -32.11 -10.75 51.47
C ILE A 227 -32.25 -12.05 52.24
N THR A 228 -32.96 -11.97 53.36
CA THR A 228 -33.19 -13.07 54.29
C THR A 228 -34.69 -13.19 54.57
N SER A 229 -35.18 -14.42 54.66
CA SER A 229 -36.51 -14.77 55.14
C SER A 229 -36.38 -15.89 56.20
N GLY A 230 -37.27 -15.90 57.21
CA GLY A 230 -37.25 -16.82 58.36
C GLY A 230 -36.14 -16.54 59.38
N GLY A 231 -35.93 -17.48 60.33
CA GLY A 231 -34.71 -17.54 61.15
C GLY A 231 -34.75 -16.90 62.54
N THR A 232 -35.92 -16.58 63.10
CA THR A 232 -35.98 -16.10 64.50
C THR A 232 -36.41 -17.21 65.45
N SER A 233 -35.69 -17.38 66.56
CA SER A 233 -35.95 -18.44 67.55
C SER A 233 -37.25 -18.24 68.35
N ASP A 234 -37.86 -17.04 68.26
CA ASP A 234 -38.76 -16.51 69.28
C ASP A 234 -40.26 -16.68 68.90
N GLY A 235 -40.55 -17.39 67.81
CA GLY A 235 -41.92 -17.73 67.37
C GLY A 235 -42.80 -16.57 66.88
N HIS A 236 -42.38 -15.32 67.02
CA HIS A 236 -43.14 -14.12 66.63
C HIS A 236 -42.48 -13.37 65.45
N SER A 237 -42.31 -14.06 64.32
CA SER A 237 -41.51 -13.54 63.21
C SER A 237 -42.33 -12.96 62.06
N PRO A 238 -42.26 -11.64 61.79
CA PRO A 238 -42.74 -11.07 60.52
C PRO A 238 -41.84 -11.45 59.31
N PHE A 239 -40.84 -12.31 59.50
CA PHE A 239 -39.82 -12.65 58.51
C PHE A 239 -40.15 -13.86 57.63
N CYS A 240 -41.27 -14.55 57.86
CA CYS A 240 -41.66 -15.72 57.06
C CYS A 240 -42.35 -15.36 55.73
N GLN A 241 -42.59 -14.07 55.48
CA GLN A 241 -43.16 -13.64 54.21
C GLN A 241 -42.10 -13.71 53.10
N PRO A 242 -42.50 -14.05 51.86
CA PRO A 242 -41.64 -13.89 50.70
C PRO A 242 -41.12 -12.46 50.63
N ARG A 243 -39.80 -12.30 50.45
CA ARG A 243 -39.20 -10.99 50.29
C ARG A 243 -38.48 -10.92 48.95
N THR A 244 -38.53 -9.74 48.34
CA THR A 244 -37.82 -9.44 47.10
C THR A 244 -37.04 -8.14 47.29
N VAL A 245 -35.77 -8.13 46.91
CA VAL A 245 -34.96 -6.91 46.79
C VAL A 245 -34.43 -6.83 45.37
N ARG A 246 -34.46 -5.63 44.80
CA ARG A 246 -33.94 -5.39 43.45
C ARG A 246 -32.55 -4.80 43.55
N GLY A 247 -31.59 -5.45 42.91
CA GLY A 247 -30.26 -4.89 42.68
C GLY A 247 -30.11 -4.46 41.24
N CYS A 248 -29.44 -3.34 40.99
CA CYS A 248 -29.20 -2.83 39.65
C CYS A 248 -27.73 -2.49 39.44
N VAL A 249 -27.26 -2.64 38.20
CA VAL A 249 -25.99 -2.11 37.72
C VAL A 249 -26.25 -1.10 36.61
N LEU A 250 -25.48 -0.01 36.64
CA LEU A 250 -25.49 1.08 35.66
C LEU A 250 -24.15 1.10 34.90
N PRO A 251 -24.10 1.64 33.67
CA PRO A 251 -22.84 1.91 32.98
C PRO A 251 -21.88 2.75 33.85
N GLN A 252 -20.59 2.39 33.87
CA GLN A 252 -19.56 3.07 34.67
C GLN A 252 -18.55 3.84 33.81
N HIS A 253 -18.43 3.48 32.53
CA HIS A 253 -17.46 4.06 31.59
C HIS A 253 -18.11 5.03 30.57
N GLY A 254 -19.41 5.31 30.75
CA GLY A 254 -20.20 6.16 29.85
C GLY A 254 -20.64 5.46 28.57
N GLY A 255 -20.59 4.12 28.55
CA GLY A 255 -21.10 3.29 27.48
C GLY A 255 -22.53 2.84 27.72
N LYS A 256 -22.86 1.68 27.18
CA LYS A 256 -24.15 1.00 27.31
C LYS A 256 -23.95 -0.41 27.81
N LEU A 257 -24.81 -0.88 28.70
CA LEU A 257 -24.84 -2.28 29.08
C LEU A 257 -25.31 -3.12 27.89
N VAL A 258 -24.70 -4.28 27.70
CA VAL A 258 -25.09 -5.24 26.66
C VAL A 258 -26.32 -6.00 27.17
N PRO A 259 -27.52 -5.85 26.57
CA PRO A 259 -28.70 -6.56 27.05
C PRO A 259 -28.48 -8.07 27.05
N GLY A 260 -28.92 -8.75 28.11
CA GLY A 260 -28.72 -10.19 28.31
C GLY A 260 -27.36 -10.57 28.93
N SER A 261 -26.46 -9.61 29.14
CA SER A 261 -25.18 -9.84 29.84
C SER A 261 -25.29 -9.83 31.37
N GLY A 262 -26.48 -9.53 31.90
CA GLY A 262 -26.75 -9.47 33.33
C GLY A 262 -26.52 -10.80 34.03
N ASN A 263 -25.73 -10.79 35.10
CA ASN A 263 -25.50 -11.95 35.95
C ASN A 263 -25.30 -11.55 37.41
N VAL A 264 -25.50 -12.49 38.34
CA VAL A 264 -25.14 -12.32 39.75
C VAL A 264 -23.75 -12.91 40.00
N VAL A 265 -22.85 -12.12 40.55
CA VAL A 265 -21.51 -12.56 40.98
C VAL A 265 -21.42 -12.64 42.49
N ASP A 266 -20.50 -13.46 42.99
CA ASP A 266 -20.33 -13.78 44.41
C ASP A 266 -21.65 -14.24 45.07
N LEU A 267 -22.43 -15.03 44.33
CA LEU A 267 -23.70 -15.56 44.80
C LEU A 267 -23.47 -16.51 45.98
N GLN A 268 -23.98 -16.12 47.15
CA GLN A 268 -24.05 -16.97 48.33
C GLN A 268 -25.50 -17.23 48.70
N ARG A 269 -25.85 -18.51 48.85
CA ARG A 269 -27.17 -18.95 49.29
C ARG A 269 -27.03 -20.17 50.20
N ASN A 270 -27.87 -20.26 51.21
CA ASN A 270 -27.91 -21.42 52.12
C ASN A 270 -29.01 -22.44 51.76
N SER A 271 -29.77 -22.20 50.68
CA SER A 271 -30.82 -23.09 50.18
C SER A 271 -31.16 -22.79 48.71
N ASP A 272 -31.68 -23.79 47.99
CA ASP A 272 -32.23 -23.63 46.63
C ASP A 272 -33.53 -22.79 46.58
N ARG A 273 -34.08 -22.44 47.75
CA ARG A 273 -35.22 -21.52 47.87
C ARG A 273 -34.83 -20.05 47.67
N GLY A 274 -33.54 -19.73 47.72
CA GLY A 274 -33.00 -18.45 47.29
C GLY A 274 -32.90 -18.41 45.76
N LYS A 275 -33.67 -17.53 45.13
CA LYS A 275 -33.73 -17.36 43.66
C LYS A 275 -33.32 -15.95 43.28
N PHE A 276 -32.87 -15.79 42.05
CA PHE A 276 -32.76 -14.48 41.41
C PHE A 276 -33.34 -14.57 40.00
N GLN A 277 -33.87 -13.46 39.51
CA GLN A 277 -34.41 -13.37 38.16
C GLN A 277 -34.16 -11.99 37.56
N LEU A 278 -34.03 -11.94 36.24
CA LEU A 278 -33.84 -10.71 35.50
C LEU A 278 -35.12 -9.87 35.56
N ALA A 279 -35.02 -8.67 36.13
CA ALA A 279 -36.15 -7.75 36.32
C ALA A 279 -36.17 -6.65 35.26
N ILE A 280 -34.99 -6.07 34.98
CA ILE A 280 -34.82 -5.01 33.96
C ILE A 280 -33.60 -5.38 33.12
N ASN A 281 -33.74 -5.26 31.80
CA ASN A 281 -32.70 -5.60 30.84
C ASN A 281 -32.64 -4.55 29.73
N THR A 282 -32.13 -3.37 30.06
CA THR A 282 -31.98 -2.27 29.09
C THR A 282 -30.51 -1.86 28.95
N PRO A 283 -30.14 -1.15 27.88
CA PRO A 283 -28.78 -0.63 27.74
C PRO A 283 -28.37 0.35 28.84
N ASP A 284 -29.33 0.99 29.51
CA ASP A 284 -29.06 2.01 30.53
C ASP A 284 -28.98 1.43 31.94
N GLN A 285 -29.62 0.27 32.17
CA GLN A 285 -29.57 -0.42 33.45
C GLN A 285 -29.95 -1.90 33.32
N ILE A 286 -29.29 -2.74 34.10
CA ILE A 286 -29.67 -4.14 34.25
C ILE A 286 -29.94 -4.41 35.72
N CYS A 287 -31.13 -4.93 36.01
CA CYS A 287 -31.56 -5.21 37.38
C CYS A 287 -31.95 -6.67 37.57
N MET A 288 -31.58 -7.22 38.72
CA MET A 288 -31.95 -8.56 39.17
C MET A 288 -32.82 -8.44 40.43
N ASP A 289 -33.93 -9.18 40.45
CA ASP A 289 -34.73 -9.38 41.65
C ASP A 289 -34.19 -10.59 42.41
N PHE A 290 -33.72 -10.37 43.64
CA PHE A 290 -33.31 -11.40 44.58
C PHE A 290 -34.51 -11.76 45.44
N MET A 291 -34.90 -13.03 45.44
CA MET A 291 -36.08 -13.54 46.10
C MET A 291 -35.70 -14.57 47.15
N SER A 292 -36.22 -14.41 48.36
CA SER A 292 -36.17 -15.44 49.41
C SER A 292 -37.56 -15.74 49.91
N SER A 293 -37.85 -17.03 50.08
CA SER A 293 -39.11 -17.51 50.66
C SER A 293 -38.81 -18.75 51.49
N THR A 294 -39.37 -18.79 52.70
CA THR A 294 -39.28 -19.97 53.56
C THR A 294 -40.63 -20.69 53.55
N GLY A 295 -40.60 -22.03 53.56
CA GLY A 295 -41.80 -22.82 53.85
C GLY A 295 -42.05 -23.03 55.34
N ALA A 296 -41.06 -22.68 56.18
CA ALA A 296 -41.07 -22.85 57.64
C ALA A 296 -40.36 -21.64 58.27
N CYS A 297 -40.96 -21.03 59.29
CA CYS A 297 -40.49 -19.79 59.91
C CYS A 297 -39.15 -19.94 60.63
N GLU A 298 -38.85 -21.15 61.09
CA GLU A 298 -37.73 -21.50 61.94
C GLU A 298 -36.41 -21.58 61.15
N THR A 299 -36.47 -21.78 59.83
CA THR A 299 -35.28 -21.90 58.97
C THR A 299 -34.96 -20.59 58.28
N GLU A 300 -33.81 -20.00 58.57
CA GLU A 300 -33.30 -18.85 57.83
C GLU A 300 -32.95 -19.26 56.39
N ILE A 301 -33.53 -18.59 55.40
CA ILE A 301 -33.13 -18.68 53.99
C ILE A 301 -32.60 -17.32 53.56
N TYR A 302 -31.35 -17.28 53.08
CA TYR A 302 -30.78 -16.06 52.51
C TYR A 302 -30.23 -16.29 51.11
N VAL A 303 -30.24 -15.21 50.34
CA VAL A 303 -29.50 -15.08 49.09
C VAL A 303 -28.81 -13.72 49.08
N GLN A 304 -27.53 -13.72 48.72
CA GLN A 304 -26.76 -12.49 48.55
C GLN A 304 -25.81 -12.55 47.36
N GLY A 305 -25.53 -11.39 46.76
CA GLY A 305 -24.58 -11.25 45.67
C GLY A 305 -24.57 -9.84 45.10
N TYR A 306 -23.73 -9.63 44.10
CA TYR A 306 -23.68 -8.37 43.35
C TYR A 306 -24.28 -8.57 41.96
N VAL A 307 -24.92 -7.53 41.44
CA VAL A 307 -25.39 -7.55 40.04
C VAL A 307 -24.24 -7.08 39.17
N SER A 308 -23.92 -7.86 38.14
CA SER A 308 -22.89 -7.54 37.16
C SER A 308 -23.45 -7.58 35.74
N ALA A 309 -22.84 -6.83 34.84
CA ALA A 309 -23.17 -6.82 33.42
C ALA A 309 -21.92 -6.51 32.60
N VAL A 310 -21.99 -6.74 31.29
CA VAL A 310 -20.97 -6.26 30.36
C VAL A 310 -21.38 -4.87 29.88
N GLU A 311 -20.51 -3.89 30.04
CA GLU A 311 -20.62 -2.56 29.46
C GLU A 311 -19.79 -2.48 28.18
N GLU A 312 -20.40 -1.95 27.13
CA GLU A 312 -19.79 -1.65 25.85
C GLU A 312 -19.60 -0.13 25.73
N PHE A 313 -18.36 0.34 25.57
CA PHE A 313 -18.02 1.77 25.48
C PHE A 313 -16.94 2.05 24.44
N GLU A 314 -16.89 3.29 23.95
CA GLU A 314 -15.86 3.74 23.01
C GLU A 314 -14.54 4.00 23.73
N ASP A 315 -13.43 3.47 23.20
CA ASP A 315 -12.10 3.79 23.68
C ASP A 315 -11.81 5.30 23.51
N LYS A 316 -11.39 5.97 24.59
CA LYS A 316 -11.09 7.41 24.61
C LYS A 316 -9.61 7.71 24.30
N SER A 317 -8.81 6.70 23.98
CA SER A 317 -7.35 6.79 23.79
C SER A 317 -6.92 7.43 22.48
#